data_AF-A0A661LHP3-F1
#
_entry.id   AF-A0A661LHP3-F1
#
_cell.length_a   1.000
_cell.length_b   1.000
_cell.length_c   1.000
_cell.angle_alpha   90.00
_cell.angle_beta   90.00
_cell.angle_gamma   90.00
#
_symmetry.space_group_name_H-M   'P 1'
#
loop_
_entity.id
_entity.type
_entity.pdbx_description
1 polymer ?
#
loop_
_entity_poly.entity_id
_entity_poly.type
_entity_poly.pdbx_seq_one_letter_code
_entity_poly.pdbx_strand_id
1 'polypeptide(L)'
;MQRNAVIDKDVILAKACKLEHHLRRIKEKREISLDKFLTDLDLQESILFNLQMALQNCIDLAAHIISDEELGIVGSTNEHA
;
A
#
# COMPACT_ATOMS: atom_id res chain seq x y z
N MET A 1 3.63 24.63 23.99
CA MET A 1 2.77 23.50 23.61
C MET A 1 3.67 22.32 23.28
N GLN A 2 3.69 21.28 24.12
CA GLN A 2 4.23 19.94 23.78
C GLN A 2 3.31 19.38 22.68
N ARG A 3 3.70 19.06 21.43
CA ARG A 3 4.86 18.37 20.80
C ARG A 3 5.01 16.91 21.24
N ASN A 4 4.47 16.01 20.41
CA ASN A 4 4.79 14.58 20.33
C ASN A 4 4.36 14.08 18.93
N ALA A 5 5.30 13.99 17.99
CA ALA A 5 5.16 13.09 16.85
C ALA A 5 5.49 11.68 17.38
N VAL A 6 4.49 10.83 17.49
CA VAL A 6 4.67 9.45 17.93
C VAL A 6 4.23 8.60 16.76
N ILE A 7 5.20 7.93 16.14
CA ILE A 7 4.94 6.85 15.20
C ILE A 7 3.96 5.92 15.86
N ASP A 8 2.73 5.93 15.36
CA ASP A 8 1.68 5.09 15.89
C ASP A 8 1.96 3.67 15.40
N LYS A 9 2.56 2.90 16.30
CA LYS A 9 2.94 1.51 16.05
C LYS A 9 1.72 0.68 15.65
N ASP A 10 0.53 1.01 16.15
CA ASP A 10 -0.69 0.29 15.79
C ASP A 10 -1.12 0.61 14.35
N VAL A 11 -0.93 1.86 13.91
CA VAL A 11 -1.15 2.27 12.50
C VAL A 11 -0.16 1.57 11.57
N ILE A 12 1.12 1.53 11.93
CA ILE A 12 2.13 0.81 11.14
C ILE A 12 1.81 -0.69 11.08
N LEU A 13 1.49 -1.30 12.23
CA LEU A 13 1.18 -2.73 12.31
C LEU A 13 -0.07 -3.05 11.47
N ALA A 14 -1.12 -2.23 11.56
CA ALA A 14 -2.33 -2.40 10.77
C ALA A 14 -2.08 -2.31 9.26
N LYS A 15 -1.23 -1.36 8.82
CA LYS A 15 -0.85 -1.23 7.40
C LYS A 15 0.05 -2.38 6.94
N ALA A 16 0.98 -2.85 7.77
CA ALA A 16 1.80 -4.02 7.49
C ALA A 16 0.95 -5.29 7.34
N CYS A 17 -0.02 -5.52 8.23
CA CYS A 17 -0.97 -6.63 8.13
C CYS A 17 -1.79 -6.58 6.82
N LYS A 18 -2.21 -5.38 6.38
CA LYS A 18 -2.91 -5.21 5.09
C LYS A 18 -2.01 -5.52 3.91
N LEU A 19 -0.76 -5.04 3.92
CA LEU A 19 0.22 -5.37 2.90
C LEU A 19 0.43 -6.90 2.79
N GLU A 20 0.64 -7.57 3.93
CA GLU A 20 0.80 -9.02 3.97
C GLU A 20 -0.43 -9.75 3.42
N HIS A 21 -1.64 -9.28 3.75
CA HIS A 21 -2.88 -9.83 3.23
C HIS A 21 -2.93 -9.79 1.70
N HIS A 22 -2.64 -8.64 1.09
CA HIS A 22 -2.65 -8.49 -0.37
C HIS A 22 -1.55 -9.33 -1.04
N LEU A 23 -0.35 -9.37 -0.45
CA LEU A 23 0.73 -10.22 -0.94
C LEU A 23 0.38 -11.72 -0.87
N ARG A 24 -0.29 -12.16 0.20
CA ARG A 24 -0.76 -13.55 0.32
C ARG A 24 -1.76 -13.89 -0.79
N ARG A 25 -2.73 -13.01 -1.05
CA ARG A 25 -3.72 -13.22 -2.12
C ARG A 25 -3.14 -13.31 -3.53
N ILE A 26 -2.01 -12.65 -3.78
CA ILE A 26 -1.23 -12.80 -5.03
C ILE A 26 -0.50 -14.13 -5.03
N LYS A 27 0.17 -14.49 -3.92
CA LYS A 27 0.94 -15.74 -3.80
C LYS A 27 0.07 -16.99 -3.98
N GLU A 28 -1.17 -16.97 -3.51
CA GLU A 28 -2.16 -18.04 -3.71
C GLU A 28 -2.46 -18.35 -5.19
N LYS A 29 -2.14 -17.42 -6.10
CA LYS A 29 -2.37 -17.54 -7.54
C LYS A 29 -1.08 -17.82 -8.31
N ARG A 30 0.03 -18.17 -7.66
CA ARG A 30 1.31 -18.41 -8.34
C ARG A 30 1.39 -19.74 -9.08
N GLU A 31 0.64 -20.74 -8.64
CA GLU A 31 0.66 -22.10 -9.22
C GLU A 31 -0.41 -22.30 -10.31
N ILE A 32 -0.64 -21.27 -11.12
CA ILE A 32 -1.52 -21.32 -12.29
C ILE A 32 -0.67 -21.42 -13.56
N SER A 33 -1.17 -22.13 -14.57
CA SER A 33 -0.52 -22.13 -15.88
C SER A 33 -0.64 -20.76 -16.55
N LEU A 34 0.33 -20.43 -17.40
CA LEU A 34 0.28 -19.19 -18.19
C LEU A 34 -0.98 -19.13 -19.06
N ASP A 35 -1.37 -20.25 -19.67
CA ASP A 35 -2.59 -20.34 -20.48
C ASP A 35 -3.86 -20.01 -19.68
N LYS A 36 -3.98 -20.56 -18.47
CA LYS A 36 -5.09 -20.24 -17.56
C LYS A 36 -5.07 -18.78 -17.13
N PHE A 37 -3.89 -18.20 -16.90
CA PHE A 37 -3.76 -16.77 -16.60
C PHE A 37 -4.22 -15.90 -17.77
N LEU A 38 -3.77 -16.18 -18.99
CA LEU A 38 -4.07 -15.36 -20.17
C LEU A 38 -5.55 -15.43 -20.60
N THR A 39 -6.24 -16.51 -20.28
CA THR A 39 -7.65 -16.74 -20.66
C THR A 39 -8.65 -16.36 -19.58
N ASP A 40 -8.21 -15.96 -18.39
CA ASP A 40 -9.06 -15.68 -17.22
C ASP A 40 -8.88 -14.22 -16.76
N LEU A 41 -9.78 -13.34 -17.22
CA LEU A 41 -9.72 -11.91 -16.89
C LEU A 41 -9.96 -11.64 -15.40
N ASP A 42 -10.88 -12.38 -14.76
CA ASP A 42 -11.16 -12.22 -13.33
C ASP A 42 -9.90 -12.53 -12.49
N LEU A 43 -9.12 -13.54 -12.91
CA LEU A 43 -7.85 -13.88 -12.28
C LEU A 43 -6.81 -12.77 -12.46
N GLN A 44 -6.69 -12.21 -13.65
CA GLN A 44 -5.79 -11.09 -13.95
C GLN A 44 -6.14 -9.85 -13.12
N GLU A 45 -7.43 -9.48 -13.11
CA GLU A 45 -7.94 -8.33 -12.36
C GLU A 45 -7.74 -8.53 -10.85
N SER A 46 -7.97 -9.74 -10.33
CA SER A 46 -7.73 -10.04 -8.93
C SER A 46 -6.26 -9.86 -8.54
N ILE A 47 -5.32 -10.27 -9.40
CA ILE A 47 -3.88 -10.10 -9.18
C ILE A 47 -3.51 -8.61 -9.23
N LEU A 48 -3.97 -7.89 -10.27
CA LEU A 48 -3.71 -6.46 -10.45
C LEU A 48 -4.23 -5.64 -9.26
N PHE A 49 -5.45 -5.89 -8.83
CA PHE A 49 -6.05 -5.21 -7.68
C PHE A 49 -5.21 -5.40 -6.41
N ASN A 50 -4.81 -6.63 -6.10
CA ASN A 50 -4.00 -6.88 -4.90
C ASN A 50 -2.60 -6.26 -5.01
N LEU A 51 -2.01 -6.18 -6.21
CA LEU A 51 -0.75 -5.47 -6.44
C LEU A 51 -0.89 -3.98 -6.18
N GLN A 52 -1.92 -3.35 -6.72
CA GLN A 52 -2.21 -1.93 -6.51
C GLN A 52 -2.42 -1.62 -5.02
N MET A 53 -3.17 -2.46 -4.31
CA MET A 53 -3.40 -2.27 -2.86
C MET A 53 -2.14 -2.47 -2.02
N ALA A 54 -1.25 -3.40 -2.39
CA ALA A 54 0.05 -3.55 -1.75
C ALA A 54 0.90 -2.27 -1.92
N LEU A 55 0.99 -1.75 -3.15
CA LEU A 55 1.71 -0.50 -3.42
C LEU A 55 1.14 0.70 -2.68
N GLN A 56 -0.20 0.84 -2.65
CA GLN A 56 -0.85 1.92 -1.91
C GLN A 56 -0.55 1.85 -0.41
N ASN A 57 -0.55 0.66 0.20
CA ASN A 57 -0.17 0.51 1.61
C ASN A 57 1.29 0.92 1.88
N CYS A 58 2.21 0.63 0.96
CA CYS A 58 3.59 1.10 1.05
C CYS A 58 3.71 2.62 0.96
N ILE A 59 2.96 3.25 0.04
CA ILE A 59 2.93 4.71 -0.12
C ILE A 59 2.38 5.37 1.14
N ASP A 60 1.27 4.85 1.68
CA ASP A 60 0.68 5.39 2.90
C ASP A 60 1.61 5.24 4.11
N LEU A 61 2.34 4.12 4.23
CA LEU A 61 3.34 3.90 5.28
C LEU A 61 4.46 4.92 5.17
N ALA A 62 5.00 5.13 3.95
CA ALA A 62 6.02 6.14 3.71
C ALA A 62 5.53 7.55 4.04
N ALA A 63 4.30 7.90 3.63
CA ALA A 63 3.69 9.20 3.93
C ALA A 63 3.49 9.41 5.43
N HIS A 64 3.08 8.38 6.17
CA HIS A 64 2.94 8.45 7.63
C HIS A 64 4.30 8.67 8.32
N ILE A 65 5.33 7.91 7.92
CA ILE A 65 6.69 8.05 8.46
C ILE A 65 7.26 9.45 8.15
N ILE A 66 7.16 9.92 6.91
CA ILE A 66 7.68 11.24 6.50
C ILE A 66 6.96 12.37 7.23
N SER A 67 5.64 12.25 7.43
CA SER A 67 4.84 13.23 8.16
C SER A 67 5.19 13.28 9.64
N ASP A 68 5.58 12.15 10.24
CA ASP A 68 6.04 12.04 11.62
C ASP A 68 7.48 12.49 11.83
N GLU A 69 8.36 12.30 10.84
CA GLU A 69 9.78 12.69 10.88
C GLU A 69 10.01 14.19 10.57
N GLU A 70 8.94 14.98 10.36
CA GLU A 70 8.97 16.41 9.97
C GLU A 70 9.90 16.70 8.76
N LEU A 71 10.08 15.76 7.82
CA LEU A 71 10.98 15.91 6.66
C LEU A 71 10.45 16.86 5.56
N GLY A 72 9.37 17.58 5.84
CA GLY A 72 8.76 18.56 4.94
C GLY A 72 7.29 18.25 4.66
N ILE A 73 6.53 19.31 4.40
CA ILE A 73 5.14 19.24 3.96
C ILE A 73 5.13 18.53 2.60
N VAL A 74 4.38 17.44 2.45
CA VAL A 74 3.93 17.00 1.13
C VAL A 74 2.92 18.05 0.67
N GLY A 75 3.44 19.13 0.08
CA GLY A 75 2.65 20.26 -0.39
C GLY A 75 1.69 19.76 -1.45
N SER A 76 0.41 19.72 -1.08
CA SER A 76 -0.70 19.68 -2.02
C SER A 76 -0.43 20.69 -3.12
N THR A 77 -0.31 20.23 -4.35
CA THR A 77 -0.35 21.08 -5.54
C THR A 77 -1.77 21.63 -5.66
N ASN A 78 -2.09 22.68 -4.90
CA ASN A 78 -3.26 23.51 -5.16
C ASN A 78 -2.77 24.88 -5.61
N GLU A 79 -2.62 24.99 -6.94
CA GLU A 79 -3.12 26.09 -7.77
C GLU A 79 -3.72 27.28 -6.98
N HIS A 80 -2.99 28.39 -6.95
CA HIS A 80 -3.49 29.77 -7.11
C HIS A 80 -2.30 30.74 -7.20
N ALA A 81 -1.94 31.11 -8.43
CA ALA A 81 -1.36 32.40 -8.80
C ALA A 81 -1.71 32.68 -10.26
#